data_AF-A0A957N4P6-F1
#
_entry.id   AF-A0A957N4P6-F1
#
_cell.length_a   1.000
_cell.length_b   1.000
_cell.length_c   1.000
_cell.angle_alpha   90.00
_cell.angle_beta   90.00
_cell.angle_gamma   90.00
#
_symmetry.space_group_name_H-M   'P 1'
#
loop_
_entity.id
_entity.type
_entity.pdbx_description
1 polymer ?
#
loop_
_entity_poly.entity_id
_entity_poly.type
_entity_poly.pdbx_seq_one_letter_code
_entity_poly.pdbx_strand_id
1 'polypeptide(L)'
;RNKAKNIQEASARIVHEYGGEVPETMDDLLTLPGVARKTANVVLGTSFHIADGVVVDTHVKRLSNRLGLTTQSDPQKIEKDLMALVPEDEWIDVSHLLIFHGRQVCTARKPDCVHCTLRDICPSADLV
;
A
#
# COMPACT_ATOMS: atom_id res chain seq x y z
N ARG A 1 -16.67 -0.33 17.22
CA ARG A 1 -16.68 -1.47 18.17
C ARG A 1 -15.55 -2.45 17.87
N ASN A 2 -15.49 -3.04 16.67
CA ASN A 2 -14.43 -4.03 16.33
C ASN A 2 -12.99 -3.50 16.45
N LYS A 3 -12.72 -2.24 16.04
CA LYS A 3 -11.36 -1.67 16.16
C LYS A 3 -10.83 -1.64 17.60
N ALA A 4 -11.66 -1.26 18.57
CA ALA A 4 -11.25 -1.20 19.97
C ALA A 4 -10.89 -2.60 20.50
N LYS A 5 -11.73 -3.60 20.19
CA LYS A 5 -11.48 -5.00 20.50
C LYS A 5 -10.15 -5.49 19.89
N ASN A 6 -9.97 -5.26 18.58
CA ASN A 6 -8.77 -5.71 17.86
C ASN A 6 -7.50 -5.06 18.42
N ILE A 7 -7.53 -3.77 18.77
CA ILE A 7 -6.38 -3.09 19.39
C ILE A 7 -6.01 -3.74 20.72
N GLN A 8 -6.99 -4.01 21.59
CA GLN A 8 -6.75 -4.65 22.89
C GLN A 8 -6.18 -6.06 22.73
N GLU A 9 -6.79 -6.88 21.86
CA GLU A 9 -6.35 -8.26 21.63
C GLU A 9 -4.98 -8.33 20.94
N ALA A 10 -4.71 -7.48 19.94
CA ALA A 10 -3.41 -7.41 19.29
C ALA A 10 -2.31 -6.94 20.27
N SER A 11 -2.60 -5.94 21.10
CA SER A 11 -1.65 -5.46 22.12
C SER A 11 -1.34 -6.54 23.15
N ALA A 12 -2.37 -7.27 23.62
CA ALA A 12 -2.18 -8.39 24.55
C ALA A 12 -1.33 -9.50 23.92
N ARG A 13 -1.59 -9.86 22.65
CA ARG A 13 -0.79 -10.86 21.94
C ARG A 13 0.67 -10.42 21.79
N ILE A 14 0.93 -9.16 21.39
CA ILE A 14 2.29 -8.61 21.30
C ILE A 14 3.04 -8.77 22.62
N VAL A 15 2.41 -8.43 23.76
CA VAL A 15 3.03 -8.57 25.08
C VAL A 15 3.27 -10.03 25.46
N HIS A 16 2.29 -10.91 25.26
CA HIS A 16 2.35 -12.29 25.77
C HIS A 16 3.13 -13.26 24.88
N GLU A 17 3.00 -13.14 23.56
CA GLU A 17 3.57 -14.09 22.58
C GLU A 17 4.87 -13.56 21.96
N TYR A 18 5.04 -12.23 21.86
CA TYR A 18 6.17 -11.58 21.19
C TYR A 18 7.04 -10.72 22.13
N GLY A 19 6.92 -10.92 23.45
CA GLY A 19 7.79 -10.25 24.43
C GLY A 19 7.63 -8.73 24.52
N GLY A 20 6.52 -8.19 24.01
CA GLY A 20 6.27 -6.74 23.96
C GLY A 20 6.79 -6.06 22.70
N GLU A 21 7.41 -6.80 21.78
CA GLU A 21 7.91 -6.28 20.51
C GLU A 21 6.97 -6.65 19.36
N VAL A 22 6.81 -5.75 18.39
CA VAL A 22 5.99 -6.02 17.20
C VAL A 22 6.75 -7.01 16.32
N PRO A 23 6.15 -8.14 15.92
CA PRO A 23 6.87 -9.14 15.12
C PRO A 23 7.23 -8.61 13.73
N GLU A 24 8.37 -9.06 13.23
CA GLU A 24 8.98 -8.59 11.97
C GLU A 24 8.78 -9.56 10.80
N THR A 25 7.79 -10.47 10.89
CA THR A 25 7.46 -11.40 9.81
C THR A 25 6.00 -11.24 9.37
N MET A 26 5.73 -11.50 8.08
CA MET A 26 4.37 -11.45 7.54
C MET A 26 3.45 -12.44 8.25
N ASP A 27 3.90 -13.69 8.42
CA ASP A 27 3.08 -14.75 9.02
C ASP A 27 2.69 -14.42 10.46
N ASP A 28 3.61 -13.88 11.26
CA ASP A 28 3.34 -13.47 12.63
C ASP A 28 2.39 -12.27 12.71
N LEU A 29 2.63 -11.24 11.88
CA LEU A 29 1.77 -10.06 11.83
C LEU A 29 0.34 -10.43 11.43
N LEU A 30 0.16 -11.39 10.52
CA LEU A 30 -1.15 -11.88 10.12
C LEU A 30 -1.89 -12.63 11.22
N THR A 31 -1.20 -13.09 12.27
CA THR A 31 -1.88 -13.64 13.44
C THR A 31 -2.61 -12.54 14.24
N LEU A 32 -2.09 -11.30 14.24
CA LEU A 32 -2.60 -10.22 15.09
C LEU A 32 -4.03 -9.82 14.69
N PRO A 33 -4.98 -9.76 15.65
CA PRO A 33 -6.36 -9.37 15.36
C PRO A 33 -6.49 -8.03 14.65
N GLY A 34 -7.17 -8.01 13.50
CA GLY A 34 -7.38 -6.81 12.70
C GLY A 34 -6.21 -6.41 11.79
N VAL A 35 -5.13 -7.18 11.80
CA VAL A 35 -4.05 -7.07 10.82
C VAL A 35 -4.38 -7.98 9.64
N ALA A 36 -4.31 -7.42 8.44
CA ALA A 36 -4.40 -8.15 7.19
C ALA A 36 -3.15 -7.83 6.36
N ARG A 37 -2.93 -8.55 5.25
CA ARG A 37 -1.71 -8.44 4.42
C ARG A 37 -1.31 -7.00 4.12
N LYS A 38 -2.27 -6.14 3.75
CA LYS A 38 -2.01 -4.71 3.52
C LYS A 38 -1.44 -4.01 4.76
N THR A 39 -2.04 -4.21 5.93
CA THR A 39 -1.58 -3.60 7.18
C THR A 39 -0.20 -4.15 7.55
N ALA A 40 0.03 -5.45 7.41
CA ALA A 40 1.32 -6.08 7.67
C ALA A 40 2.42 -5.53 6.74
N ASN A 41 2.18 -5.42 5.43
CA ASN A 41 3.12 -4.80 4.48
C ASN A 41 3.47 -3.36 4.87
N VAL A 42 2.49 -2.56 5.32
CA VAL A 42 2.77 -1.19 5.78
C VAL A 42 3.68 -1.19 7.01
N VAL A 43 3.43 -2.07 7.98
CA VAL A 43 4.24 -2.16 9.21
C VAL A 43 5.67 -2.61 8.87
N LEU A 44 5.83 -3.71 8.11
CA LEU A 44 7.13 -4.22 7.69
C LEU A 44 7.91 -3.16 6.90
N GLY A 45 7.28 -2.56 5.90
CA GLY A 45 7.95 -1.59 5.05
C GLY A 45 8.30 -0.29 5.78
N THR A 46 7.39 0.27 6.55
CA THR A 46 7.58 1.61 7.14
C THR A 46 8.39 1.58 8.43
N SER A 47 8.17 0.58 9.28
CA SER A 47 8.84 0.51 10.59
C SER A 47 10.15 -0.27 10.52
N PHE A 48 10.18 -1.35 9.74
CA PHE A 48 11.30 -2.29 9.71
C PHE A 48 12.13 -2.22 8.41
N HIS A 49 11.69 -1.44 7.42
CA HIS A 49 12.33 -1.36 6.09
C HIS A 49 12.40 -2.73 5.38
N ILE A 50 11.44 -3.61 5.66
CA ILE A 50 11.33 -4.94 5.06
C ILE A 50 10.20 -4.90 4.03
N ALA A 51 10.54 -5.13 2.76
CA ALA A 51 9.58 -5.20 1.67
C ALA A 51 9.10 -6.65 1.47
N ASP A 52 7.84 -6.96 1.80
CA ASP A 52 7.19 -8.24 1.43
C ASP A 52 6.28 -8.10 0.19
N GLY A 53 6.04 -6.86 -0.25
CA GLY A 53 5.26 -6.55 -1.44
C GLY A 53 4.86 -5.08 -1.52
N VAL A 54 4.33 -4.68 -2.67
CA VAL A 54 3.83 -3.32 -2.90
C VAL A 54 2.48 -3.13 -2.20
N VAL A 55 2.38 -2.15 -1.30
CA VAL A 55 1.12 -1.84 -0.61
C VAL A 55 0.12 -1.23 -1.60
N VAL A 56 -0.96 -1.95 -1.88
CA VAL A 56 -2.05 -1.45 -2.73
C VAL A 56 -3.21 -0.94 -1.89
N ASP A 57 -3.43 0.38 -1.92
CA ASP A 57 -4.62 1.02 -1.38
C ASP A 57 -5.51 1.62 -2.49
N THR A 58 -6.49 2.44 -2.13
CA THR A 58 -7.39 3.06 -3.11
C THR A 58 -6.71 4.10 -4.01
N HIS A 59 -5.62 4.73 -3.56
CA HIS A 59 -4.80 5.64 -4.36
C HIS A 59 -3.92 4.84 -5.32
N VAL A 60 -3.16 3.87 -4.80
CA VAL A 60 -2.29 3.01 -5.62
C VAL A 60 -3.12 2.31 -6.68
N LYS A 61 -4.21 1.62 -6.31
CA LYS A 61 -5.11 0.98 -7.28
C LYS A 61 -5.57 1.94 -8.39
N ARG A 62 -6.00 3.15 -8.03
CA ARG A 62 -6.50 4.14 -9.01
C ARG A 62 -5.38 4.61 -9.93
N LEU A 63 -4.22 4.95 -9.38
CA LEU A 63 -3.11 5.49 -10.15
C LEU A 63 -2.46 4.42 -11.02
N SER A 64 -2.27 3.19 -10.51
CA SER A 64 -1.76 2.09 -11.32
C SER A 64 -2.61 1.83 -12.56
N ASN A 65 -3.95 1.93 -12.44
CA ASN A 65 -4.84 1.83 -13.58
C ASN A 65 -4.75 3.06 -14.51
N ARG A 66 -4.74 4.29 -13.97
CA ARG A 66 -4.64 5.53 -14.79
C ARG A 66 -3.31 5.65 -15.54
N LEU A 67 -2.23 5.18 -14.93
CA LEU A 67 -0.89 5.18 -15.51
C LEU A 67 -0.66 3.98 -16.45
N GLY A 68 -1.63 3.07 -16.57
CA GLY A 68 -1.48 1.89 -17.42
C GLY A 68 -0.50 0.84 -16.89
N LEU A 69 -0.17 0.88 -15.60
CA LEU A 69 0.72 -0.11 -14.96
C LEU A 69 0.04 -1.46 -14.73
N THR A 70 -1.29 -1.50 -14.76
CA THR A 70 -2.09 -2.71 -14.61
C THR A 70 -3.47 -2.51 -15.22
N THR A 71 -4.11 -3.61 -15.61
CA THR A 71 -5.53 -3.67 -16.00
C THR A 71 -6.39 -4.38 -14.94
N GLN A 72 -5.77 -4.79 -13.82
CA GLN A 72 -6.42 -5.53 -12.75
C GLN A 72 -7.19 -4.60 -11.81
N SER A 73 -8.27 -5.14 -11.24
CA SER A 73 -9.05 -4.46 -10.21
C SER A 73 -8.86 -5.05 -8.82
N ASP A 74 -8.33 -6.26 -8.72
CA ASP A 74 -8.05 -6.95 -7.47
C ASP A 74 -6.71 -6.47 -6.88
N PRO A 75 -6.66 -6.01 -5.62
CA PRO A 75 -5.42 -5.50 -5.01
C PRO A 75 -4.26 -6.48 -4.99
N GLN A 76 -4.51 -7.79 -4.80
CA GLN A 76 -3.43 -8.79 -4.77
C GLN A 76 -2.83 -9.02 -6.15
N LYS A 77 -3.67 -8.94 -7.21
CA LYS A 77 -3.18 -8.98 -8.59
C LYS A 77 -2.40 -7.72 -8.96
N ILE A 78 -2.88 -6.55 -8.54
CA ILE A 78 -2.17 -5.28 -8.74
C ILE A 78 -0.81 -5.30 -8.03
N GLU A 79 -0.74 -5.80 -6.79
CA GLU A 79 0.50 -5.97 -6.04
C GLU A 79 1.53 -6.78 -6.85
N LYS A 80 1.11 -7.92 -7.40
CA LYS A 80 1.96 -8.78 -8.25
C LYS A 80 2.42 -8.08 -9.53
N ASP A 81 1.51 -7.36 -10.20
CA ASP A 81 1.87 -6.61 -11.41
C ASP A 81 2.93 -5.54 -11.10
N LEU A 82 2.76 -4.79 -10.00
CA LEU A 82 3.71 -3.75 -9.60
C LEU A 82 5.06 -4.34 -9.15
N MET A 83 5.06 -5.46 -8.43
CA MET A 83 6.29 -6.18 -8.05
C MET A 83 7.09 -6.66 -9.28
N ALA A 84 6.41 -6.97 -10.38
CA ALA A 84 7.07 -7.36 -11.63
C ALA A 84 7.64 -6.17 -12.42
N LEU A 85 7.17 -4.95 -12.15
CA LEU A 85 7.56 -3.73 -12.87
C LEU A 85 8.61 -2.89 -12.12
N VAL A 86 8.64 -2.98 -10.79
CA VAL A 86 9.43 -2.11 -9.91
C VAL A 86 10.50 -2.95 -9.19
N PRO A 87 11.75 -2.49 -9.10
CA PRO A 87 12.79 -3.13 -8.28
C PRO A 87 12.34 -3.35 -6.83
N GLU A 88 12.78 -4.45 -6.21
CA GLU A 88 12.35 -4.85 -4.86
C GLU A 88 12.68 -3.82 -3.78
N ASP A 89 13.84 -3.16 -3.90
CA ASP A 89 14.29 -2.09 -3.02
C ASP A 89 13.44 -0.81 -3.11
N GLU A 90 12.61 -0.67 -4.16
CA GLU A 90 11.72 0.48 -4.36
C GLU A 90 10.24 0.18 -4.03
N TRP A 91 9.89 -1.05 -3.63
CA TRP A 91 8.49 -1.44 -3.42
C TRP A 91 7.76 -0.63 -2.34
N ILE A 92 8.47 -0.23 -1.29
CA ILE A 92 7.92 0.59 -0.21
C ILE A 92 7.68 2.02 -0.72
N ASP A 93 8.66 2.57 -1.43
CA ASP A 93 8.65 3.95 -1.90
C ASP A 93 7.62 4.17 -2.99
N VAL A 94 7.48 3.24 -3.96
CA VAL A 94 6.49 3.38 -5.02
C VAL A 94 5.07 3.49 -4.46
N SER A 95 4.74 2.72 -3.42
CA SER A 95 3.46 2.83 -2.73
C SER A 95 3.28 4.22 -2.11
N HIS A 96 4.27 4.72 -1.37
CA HIS A 96 4.19 6.04 -0.74
C HIS A 96 4.08 7.18 -1.76
N LEU A 97 4.87 7.14 -2.84
CA LEU A 97 4.86 8.13 -3.92
C LEU A 97 3.50 8.17 -4.61
N LEU A 98 2.93 7.00 -4.97
CA LEU A 98 1.62 6.92 -5.58
C LEU A 98 0.50 7.38 -4.63
N ILE A 99 0.57 7.04 -3.33
CA ILE A 99 -0.38 7.53 -2.33
C ILE A 99 -0.30 9.05 -2.22
N PHE A 100 0.89 9.62 -2.11
CA PHE A 100 1.10 11.05 -1.98
C PHE A 100 0.60 11.79 -3.24
N HIS A 101 1.02 11.35 -4.42
CA HIS A 101 0.59 11.93 -5.69
C HIS A 101 -0.93 11.83 -5.88
N GLY A 102 -1.53 10.69 -5.51
CA GLY A 102 -2.96 10.47 -5.58
C GLY A 102 -3.78 11.28 -4.57
N ARG A 103 -3.16 11.84 -3.53
CA ARG A 103 -3.80 12.75 -2.58
C ARG A 103 -3.71 14.20 -3.01
N GLN A 104 -2.55 14.61 -3.52
CA GLN A 104 -2.25 16.01 -3.81
C GLN A 104 -2.64 16.43 -5.23
N VAL A 105 -2.41 15.56 -6.23
CA VAL A 105 -2.50 15.92 -7.65
C VAL A 105 -3.56 15.08 -8.35
N CYS A 106 -3.39 13.77 -8.36
CA CYS A 106 -4.23 12.85 -9.13
C CYS A 106 -5.46 12.40 -8.32
N THR A 107 -6.29 13.35 -7.87
CA THR A 107 -7.47 13.06 -7.03
C THR A 107 -8.52 12.22 -7.79
N ALA A 108 -9.45 11.60 -7.05
CA ALA A 108 -10.41 10.66 -7.64
C ALA A 108 -11.40 11.32 -8.62
N ARG A 109 -11.87 12.53 -8.32
CA ARG A 109 -12.95 13.20 -9.09
C ARG A 109 -12.44 14.22 -10.10
N LYS A 110 -11.51 15.09 -9.70
CA LYS A 110 -10.99 16.18 -10.53
C LYS A 110 -9.47 16.26 -10.34
N PRO A 111 -8.70 15.36 -10.97
CA PRO A 111 -7.24 15.42 -10.88
C PRO A 111 -6.72 16.67 -11.57
N ASP A 112 -5.60 17.19 -11.09
CA ASP A 112 -4.93 18.33 -11.69
C ASP A 112 -3.96 17.89 -12.79
N CYS A 113 -4.49 17.37 -13.89
CA CYS A 113 -3.69 16.88 -15.03
C CYS A 113 -2.87 17.99 -15.70
N VAL A 114 -3.26 19.27 -15.54
CA VAL A 114 -2.55 20.42 -16.11
C VAL A 114 -1.20 20.61 -15.42
N HIS A 115 -1.16 20.49 -14.08
CA HIS A 115 0.06 20.65 -13.29
C HIS A 115 0.69 19.31 -12.85
N CYS A 116 0.24 18.19 -13.42
CA CYS A 116 0.74 16.88 -13.07
C CYS A 116 2.15 16.63 -13.64
N THR A 117 3.10 16.26 -12.78
CA THR A 117 4.47 15.93 -13.17
C THR A 117 4.60 14.68 -14.04
N LEU A 118 3.56 13.86 -14.12
CA LEU A 118 3.51 12.64 -14.94
C LEU A 118 2.70 12.83 -16.23
N ARG A 119 2.26 14.05 -16.54
CA ARG A 119 1.32 14.32 -17.65
C ARG A 119 1.83 13.77 -18.99
N ASP A 120 3.10 14.01 -19.29
CA ASP A 120 3.78 13.64 -20.53
C ASP A 120 3.86 12.13 -20.77
N ILE A 121 3.83 11.33 -19.70
CA ILE A 121 3.89 9.87 -19.76
C ILE A 121 2.57 9.18 -19.34
N CYS A 122 1.57 9.94 -18.88
CA CYS A 122 0.33 9.39 -18.36
C CYS A 122 -0.71 9.20 -19.50
N PRO A 123 -1.10 7.96 -19.83
CA PRO A 123 -2.07 7.70 -20.90
C PRO A 123 -3.48 8.21 -20.56
N SER A 124 -3.78 8.50 -19.29
CA SER A 124 -5.06 9.04 -18.86
C SER A 124 -5.10 10.57 -18.78
N ALA A 125 -4.00 11.28 -19.05
CA ALA A 125 -3.92 12.73 -18.81
C ALA A 125 -4.94 13.55 -19.61
N ASP A 126 -5.25 13.11 -20.84
CA ASP A 126 -6.21 13.77 -21.74
C ASP A 126 -7.60 13.10 -21.73
N LEU A 127 -7.77 12.02 -20.96
CA LEU A 127 -9.04 11.27 -20.83
C LEU A 127 -9.86 11.68 -19.60
N VAL A 128 -9.26 12.43 -18.67
CA VAL A 128 -9.83 12.76 -17.35
C VAL A 128 -10.07 14.25 -17.20
#